data_AF-K1UH95-F1
#
_entry.id   AF-K1UH95-F1
#
_cell.length_a   1.000
_cell.length_b   1.000
_cell.length_c   1.000
_cell.angle_alpha   90.00
_cell.angle_beta   90.00
_cell.angle_gamma   90.00
#
_symmetry.space_group_name_H-M   'P 1'
#
loop_
_entity.id
_entity.type
_entity.pdbx_description
1 polymer ?
#
loop_
_entity_poly.entity_id
_entity_poly.type
_entity_poly.pdbx_seq_one_letter_code
_entity_poly.pdbx_strand_id
1 'polypeptide(L)'
;LAADKDGKLQIISESNAGNPMTKGLKPVMTIDVWEHAYYIDYRNRRADFIKSYWELIDWDKVADRIFPRKYHCTACDYVYDPAKGDPESGIAPGTAFEDIPDDWVCPVCGLYKDSFKIVEEK
;
A
#
# COMPACT_ATOMS: atom_id res chain seq x y z
N LEU A 1 8.64 9.44 -0.63
CA LEU A 1 7.17 9.61 -0.69
C LEU A 1 6.56 8.97 0.54
N ALA A 2 5.79 9.74 1.31
CA ALA A 2 5.10 9.25 2.49
C ALA A 2 3.65 9.78 2.52
N ALA A 3 2.76 9.04 3.15
CA ALA A 3 1.38 9.45 3.40
C ALA A 3 1.22 9.86 4.87
N ASP A 4 0.42 10.89 5.13
CA ASP A 4 -0.07 11.19 6.48
C ASP A 4 -1.30 10.33 6.83
N LYS A 5 -1.88 10.58 8.02
CA LYS A 5 -3.04 9.83 8.52
C LYS A 5 -4.31 10.06 7.69
N ASP A 6 -4.38 11.19 6.98
CA ASP A 6 -5.52 11.55 6.13
C ASP A 6 -5.33 11.02 4.69
N GLY A 7 -4.24 10.29 4.43
CA GLY A 7 -3.89 9.75 3.11
C GLY A 7 -3.28 10.78 2.17
N LYS A 8 -2.95 11.99 2.64
CA LYS A 8 -2.31 13.02 1.83
C LYS A 8 -0.83 12.66 1.62
N LEU A 9 -0.43 12.68 0.36
CA LEU A 9 0.92 12.34 -0.06
C LEU A 9 1.86 13.54 0.04
N GLN A 10 3.08 13.29 0.54
CA GLN A 10 4.15 14.27 0.61
C GLN A 10 5.52 13.66 0.27
N ILE A 11 6.37 14.49 -0.35
CA ILE A 11 7.77 14.17 -0.59
C ILE A 11 8.56 14.74 0.58
N ILE A 12 9.29 13.88 1.29
CA ILE A 12 10.16 14.27 2.39
C ILE A 12 11.56 13.74 2.13
N SER A 13 12.55 14.54 2.48
CA SER A 13 13.96 14.16 2.51
C SER A 13 14.40 14.09 3.97
N GLU A 14 15.00 12.97 4.36
CA GLU A 14 15.59 12.80 5.69
C GLU A 14 17.11 12.81 5.59
N SER A 15 17.77 13.24 6.67
CA SER A 15 19.21 13.09 6.78
C SER A 15 19.56 11.70 7.31
N ASN A 16 20.71 11.19 6.89
CA ASN A 16 21.24 9.89 7.30
C ASN A 16 20.23 8.75 7.11
N ALA A 17 19.94 7.99 8.17
CA ALA A 17 18.94 6.92 8.20
C ALA A 17 17.61 7.37 8.85
N GLY A 18 17.27 8.66 8.73
CA GLY A 18 16.02 9.19 9.23
C GLY A 18 14.81 8.48 8.63
N ASN A 19 13.77 8.28 9.44
CA ASN A 19 12.65 7.41 9.10
C ASN A 19 11.31 8.16 9.26
N PRO A 20 10.51 8.32 8.19
CA PRO A 20 9.19 8.98 8.24
C PRO A 20 8.25 8.41 9.31
N MET A 21 8.39 7.14 9.66
CA MET A 21 7.54 6.47 10.66
C MET A 21 7.66 7.09 12.06
N THR A 22 8.82 7.68 12.41
CA THR A 22 8.99 8.37 13.70
C THR A 22 8.17 9.66 13.78
N LYS A 23 7.72 10.18 12.64
CA LYS A 23 6.86 11.37 12.51
C LYS A 23 5.39 11.00 12.30
N GLY A 24 5.03 9.71 12.48
CA GLY A 24 3.67 9.22 12.28
C GLY A 24 3.23 9.15 10.81
N LEU A 25 4.19 9.14 9.87
CA LEU A 25 3.93 9.03 8.44
C LEU A 25 4.13 7.59 7.97
N LYS A 26 3.31 7.17 7.01
CA LYS A 26 3.45 5.88 6.34
C LYS A 26 4.39 6.02 5.14
N PRO A 27 5.59 5.40 5.13
CA PRO A 27 6.46 5.42 3.96
C PRO A 27 5.82 4.61 2.83
N VAL A 28 5.69 5.24 1.65
CA VAL A 28 5.07 4.62 0.47
C VAL A 28 6.13 4.21 -0.55
N MET A 29 7.11 5.07 -0.78
CA MET A 29 8.23 4.83 -1.70
C MET A 29 9.46 5.58 -1.19
N THR A 30 10.61 4.92 -1.19
CA THR A 30 11.87 5.47 -0.69
C THR A 30 12.97 5.20 -1.69
N ILE A 31 13.85 6.19 -1.87
CA ILE A 31 15.08 6.08 -2.65
C ILE A 31 16.25 6.38 -1.72
N ASP A 32 17.25 5.51 -1.72
CA ASP A 32 18.51 5.75 -1.02
C ASP A 32 19.46 6.55 -1.93
N VAL A 33 19.95 7.69 -1.43
CA VAL A 33 20.86 8.60 -2.14
C VAL A 33 22.22 8.71 -1.46
N TRP A 34 22.55 7.80 -0.56
CA TRP A 34 23.92 7.63 -0.07
C TRP A 34 24.83 7.14 -1.20
N GLU A 35 26.08 7.59 -1.22
CA GLU A 35 27.01 7.25 -2.31
C GLU A 35 27.16 5.72 -2.45
N HIS A 36 27.17 4.96 -1.35
CA HIS A 36 27.28 3.50 -1.43
C HIS A 36 26.14 2.82 -2.21
N ALA A 37 24.99 3.48 -2.42
CA ALA A 37 23.87 2.91 -3.15
C ALA A 37 24.05 2.98 -4.68
N TYR A 38 24.90 3.88 -5.19
CA TYR A 38 25.03 4.11 -6.64
C TYR A 38 26.45 4.39 -7.14
N TYR A 39 27.44 4.58 -6.27
CA TYR A 39 28.76 5.06 -6.67
C TYR A 39 29.49 4.08 -7.59
N ILE A 40 29.27 2.78 -7.45
CA ILE A 40 29.91 1.74 -8.28
C ILE A 40 29.50 1.89 -9.76
N ASP A 41 28.23 2.20 -10.05
CA ASP A 41 27.72 2.31 -11.41
C ASP A 41 27.74 3.74 -11.95
N TYR A 42 27.48 4.72 -11.08
CA TYR A 42 27.23 6.11 -11.48
C TYR A 42 28.31 7.11 -11.00
N ARG A 43 29.18 6.73 -10.06
CA ARG A 43 30.17 7.63 -9.42
C ARG A 43 29.48 8.91 -8.92
N ASN A 44 29.92 10.09 -9.38
CA ASN A 44 29.35 11.39 -9.03
C ASN A 44 28.04 11.73 -9.77
N ARG A 45 27.55 10.87 -10.69
CA ARG A 45 26.36 11.13 -11.51
C ARG A 45 25.07 10.70 -10.81
N ARG A 46 24.77 11.31 -9.66
CA ARG A 46 23.55 11.03 -8.89
C ARG A 46 22.26 11.22 -9.71
N ALA A 47 22.23 12.21 -10.59
CA ALA A 47 21.07 12.48 -11.45
C ALA A 47 20.75 11.30 -12.38
N ASP A 48 21.78 10.65 -12.93
CA ASP A 48 21.61 9.47 -13.81
C ASP A 48 21.04 8.28 -13.01
N PHE A 49 21.52 8.07 -11.78
CA PHE A 49 20.99 7.04 -10.87
C PHE A 49 19.50 7.27 -10.55
N ILE A 50 19.11 8.52 -10.22
CA ILE A 50 17.70 8.85 -9.94
C ILE A 50 16.87 8.59 -11.20
N LYS A 51 17.39 8.89 -12.39
CA LYS A 51 16.70 8.61 -13.65
C LYS A 51 16.45 7.11 -13.85
N SER A 52 17.47 6.27 -13.64
CA SER A 52 17.30 4.81 -13.75
C SER A 52 16.37 4.24 -12.67
N TYR A 53 16.36 4.83 -11.48
CA TYR A 53 15.46 4.40 -10.40
C TYR A 53 14.00 4.45 -10.84
N TRP A 54 13.58 5.50 -11.56
CA TRP A 54 12.20 5.63 -12.05
C TRP A 54 11.76 4.50 -12.99
N GLU A 55 12.70 3.87 -13.68
CA GLU A 55 12.45 2.75 -14.60
C GLU A 55 12.30 1.41 -13.85
N LEU A 56 12.73 1.35 -12.58
CA LEU A 56 12.79 0.12 -11.78
C LEU A 56 11.75 0.06 -10.66
N ILE A 57 10.96 1.12 -10.46
CA ILE A 57 9.95 1.14 -9.41
C ILE A 57 8.86 0.12 -9.72
N ASP A 58 8.62 -0.78 -8.76
CA ASP A 58 7.43 -1.61 -8.72
C ASP A 58 6.23 -0.76 -8.27
N TRP A 59 5.49 -0.25 -9.25
CA TRP A 59 4.33 0.63 -9.02
C TRP A 59 3.16 -0.10 -8.38
N ASP A 60 3.02 -1.41 -8.60
CA ASP A 60 1.97 -2.21 -7.98
C ASP A 60 2.18 -2.27 -6.46
N LYS A 61 3.44 -2.43 -6.01
CA LYS A 61 3.79 -2.37 -4.59
C LYS A 61 3.66 -0.97 -3.99
N VAL A 62 3.89 0.07 -4.78
CA VAL A 62 3.63 1.46 -4.34
C VAL A 62 2.13 1.67 -4.15
N ALA A 63 1.32 1.22 -5.11
CA ALA A 63 -0.13 1.28 -5.07
C ALA A 63 -0.71 0.48 -3.90
N ASP A 64 -0.23 -0.75 -3.65
CA ASP A 64 -0.62 -1.60 -2.51
C ASP A 64 -0.48 -0.89 -1.15
N ARG A 65 0.49 0.03 -1.02
CA ARG A 65 0.72 0.79 0.22
C ARG A 65 -0.23 1.97 0.37
N ILE A 66 -0.83 2.46 -0.71
CA ILE A 66 -1.78 3.58 -0.70
C ILE A 66 -3.22 3.07 -0.71
N PHE A 67 -3.51 2.18 -1.66
CA PHE A 67 -4.85 1.68 -1.93
C PHE A 67 -5.02 0.32 -1.26
N PRO A 68 -5.98 0.19 -0.35
CA PRO A 68 -6.27 -1.10 0.24
C PRO A 68 -6.90 -1.99 -0.84
N ARG A 69 -6.41 -3.23 -0.95
CA ARG A 69 -6.84 -4.19 -1.97
C ARG A 69 -8.32 -4.51 -1.81
N LYS A 70 -9.05 -4.55 -2.92
CA LYS A 70 -10.43 -5.04 -2.95
C LYS A 70 -10.45 -6.55 -3.03
N TYR A 71 -11.46 -7.16 -2.44
CA TYR A 71 -11.60 -8.61 -2.39
C TYR A 71 -12.96 -9.01 -2.94
N HIS A 72 -13.02 -9.92 -3.91
CA HIS A 72 -14.28 -10.44 -4.43
C HIS A 72 -14.58 -11.83 -3.85
N CYS A 73 -15.82 -12.05 -3.48
CA CYS A 73 -16.33 -13.34 -3.07
C CYS A 73 -16.44 -14.25 -4.30
N THR A 74 -15.86 -15.45 -4.21
CA THR A 74 -15.86 -16.41 -5.33
C THR A 74 -17.20 -17.05 -5.64
N ALA A 75 -18.22 -16.89 -4.77
CA ALA A 75 -19.53 -17.52 -4.96
C ALA A 75 -20.64 -16.58 -5.43
N CYS A 76 -20.55 -15.28 -5.13
CA CYS A 76 -21.62 -14.32 -5.39
C CYS A 76 -21.14 -12.98 -5.97
N ASP A 77 -19.86 -12.88 -6.34
CA ASP A 77 -19.21 -11.70 -6.92
C ASP A 77 -19.27 -10.43 -6.05
N TYR A 78 -19.66 -10.53 -4.77
CA TYR A 78 -19.62 -9.43 -3.84
C TYR A 78 -18.18 -8.92 -3.67
N VAL A 79 -17.95 -7.62 -3.86
CA VAL A 79 -16.64 -6.98 -3.70
C VAL A 79 -16.58 -6.23 -2.37
N TYR A 80 -15.77 -6.71 -1.45
CA TYR A 80 -15.37 -5.96 -0.26
C TYR A 80 -14.40 -4.86 -0.65
N ASP A 81 -14.80 -3.62 -0.42
CA ASP A 81 -13.99 -2.42 -0.55
C ASP A 81 -13.60 -1.94 0.85
N PRO A 82 -12.32 -2.05 1.26
CA PRO A 82 -11.87 -1.60 2.57
C PRO A 82 -12.17 -0.13 2.86
N ALA A 83 -12.24 0.74 1.84
CA ALA A 83 -12.57 2.14 2.04
C ALA A 83 -14.04 2.34 2.45
N LYS A 84 -14.93 1.44 2.04
CA LYS A 84 -16.35 1.42 2.44
C LYS A 84 -16.59 0.59 3.70
N GLY A 85 -15.77 -0.44 3.92
CA GLY A 85 -16.01 -1.42 4.98
C GLY A 85 -17.30 -2.21 4.72
N ASP A 86 -17.91 -2.68 5.81
CA ASP A 86 -19.24 -3.30 5.81
C ASP A 86 -20.00 -2.90 7.09
N PRO A 87 -20.58 -1.69 7.14
CA PRO A 87 -21.23 -1.16 8.34
C PRO A 87 -22.43 -1.99 8.81
N GLU A 88 -23.11 -2.71 7.89
CA GLU A 88 -24.25 -3.56 8.25
C GLU A 88 -23.82 -4.77 9.08
N SER A 89 -22.64 -5.32 8.76
CA SER A 89 -22.01 -6.40 9.54
C SER A 89 -21.11 -5.90 10.68
N GLY A 90 -21.07 -4.58 10.93
CA GLY A 90 -20.27 -3.98 12.01
C GLY A 90 -18.81 -3.71 11.67
N ILE A 91 -18.41 -3.79 10.39
CA ILE A 91 -17.06 -3.46 9.93
C ILE A 91 -17.00 -1.99 9.52
N ALA A 92 -16.17 -1.21 10.21
CA ALA A 92 -16.04 0.22 9.94
C ALA A 92 -15.41 0.50 8.56
N PRO A 93 -15.75 1.62 7.90
CA PRO A 93 -15.01 2.10 6.74
C PRO A 93 -13.53 2.31 7.07
N GLY A 94 -12.66 1.87 6.18
CA GLY A 94 -11.20 1.92 6.35
C GLY A 94 -10.58 0.65 6.97
N THR A 95 -11.38 -0.35 7.37
CA THR A 95 -10.87 -1.62 7.89
C THR A 95 -10.27 -2.45 6.75
N ALA A 96 -8.97 -2.75 6.83
CA ALA A 96 -8.32 -3.64 5.88
C ALA A 96 -8.94 -5.04 5.95
N PHE A 97 -8.98 -5.76 4.82
CA PHE A 97 -9.54 -7.11 4.79
C PHE A 97 -8.85 -8.05 5.80
N GLU A 98 -7.54 -7.88 6.01
CA GLU A 98 -6.76 -8.64 6.99
C GLU A 98 -7.25 -8.40 8.43
N ASP A 99 -7.69 -7.18 8.74
CA ASP A 99 -8.16 -6.76 10.07
C ASP A 99 -9.62 -7.14 10.36
N ILE A 100 -10.35 -7.67 9.36
CA ILE A 100 -11.71 -8.16 9.56
C ILE A 100 -11.69 -9.41 10.47
N PRO A 101 -12.57 -9.51 11.47
CA PRO A 101 -12.75 -10.71 12.28
C PRO A 101 -12.96 -11.99 11.46
N ASP A 102 -12.47 -13.13 11.95
CA ASP A 102 -12.55 -14.42 11.25
C ASP A 102 -14.00 -14.98 11.18
N ASP A 103 -14.89 -14.51 12.05
CA ASP A 103 -16.31 -14.85 12.08
C ASP A 103 -17.14 -14.01 11.10
N TRP A 104 -16.55 -13.00 10.46
CA TRP A 104 -17.22 -12.25 9.41
C TRP A 104 -17.48 -13.15 8.20
N VAL A 105 -18.70 -13.02 7.68
CA VAL A 105 -19.18 -13.73 6.50
C VAL A 105 -19.61 -12.75 5.43
N CYS A 106 -19.58 -13.18 4.18
CA CYS A 106 -20.08 -12.39 3.07
C CYS A 106 -21.56 -12.04 3.31
N PRO A 107 -21.95 -10.74 3.24
CA PRO A 107 -23.31 -10.30 3.52
C PRO A 107 -24.33 -10.81 2.49
N VAL A 108 -23.87 -11.23 1.30
CA VAL A 108 -24.72 -11.71 0.21
C VAL A 108 -24.95 -13.23 0.27
N CYS A 109 -23.92 -14.02 0.55
CA CYS A 109 -23.99 -15.49 0.46
C CYS A 109 -23.66 -16.26 1.74
N GLY A 110 -23.18 -15.58 2.79
CA GLY A 110 -22.84 -16.20 4.07
C GLY A 110 -21.57 -17.05 4.08
N LEU A 111 -20.77 -17.07 3.01
CA LEU A 111 -19.47 -17.72 3.03
C LEU A 111 -18.44 -16.97 3.87
N TYR A 112 -17.51 -17.72 4.44
CA TYR A 112 -16.43 -17.17 5.24
C TYR A 112 -15.41 -16.39 4.43
N LYS A 113 -14.57 -15.64 5.15
CA LYS A 113 -13.46 -14.83 4.64
C LYS A 113 -12.48 -15.60 3.73
N ASP A 114 -12.36 -16.92 3.92
CA ASP A 114 -11.52 -17.81 3.13
C ASP A 114 -11.91 -17.91 1.64
N SER A 115 -13.16 -17.60 1.34
CA SER A 115 -13.76 -17.72 0.01
C SER A 115 -13.60 -16.45 -0.83
N PHE A 116 -12.83 -15.48 -0.34
CA PHE A 116 -12.54 -14.23 -1.02
C PHE A 116 -11.18 -14.26 -1.71
N LYS A 117 -11.11 -13.63 -2.88
CA LYS A 117 -9.87 -13.46 -3.66
C LYS A 117 -9.61 -11.99 -3.93
N ILE A 118 -8.33 -11.62 -4.02
CA ILE A 118 -7.92 -10.27 -4.37
C ILE A 118 -8.43 -9.96 -5.78
N VAL A 119 -9.03 -8.79 -5.94
CA VAL A 119 -9.34 -8.23 -7.25
C VAL A 119 -8.04 -7.68 -7.82
N GLU A 120 -7.49 -8.34 -8.83
CA GLU A 120 -6.39 -7.77 -9.62
C GLU A 120 -6.99 -6.71 -10.56
N GLU A 121 -6.83 -5.43 -10.23
CA GLU A 121 -7.08 -4.35 -11.19
C GLU A 121 -5.90 -4.37 -12.19
N LYS A 122 -6.15 -4.87 -13.41
CA LYS A 122 -5.20 -4.85 -14.54
C LYS A 122 -5.29 -3.55 -15.33
#